data_AF-A0A2D3NVX6-F1
#
_entry.id   AF-A0A2D3NVX6-F1
#
_cell.length_a   1.000
_cell.length_b   1.000
_cell.length_c   1.000
_cell.angle_alpha   90.00
_cell.angle_beta   90.00
_cell.angle_gamma   90.00
#
_symmetry.space_group_name_H-M   'P 1'
#
loop_
_entity.id
_entity.type
_entity.pdbx_description
1 polymer ?
#
loop_
_entity_poly.entity_id
_entity_poly.type
_entity_poly.pdbx_seq_one_letter_code
_entity_poly.pdbx_strand_id
1 'polypeptide(L)'
;MSTIAVLITALALAMDAMSLSIYQGIASTENQRKQNFIKIILTFGIFQFAMALVGSLSGSLFVHYISLYSKYISFAIFLFLGLMMLKEALKKEEMEYDEKYLDIKTLIIMGVATSLDALLVGLTYSILPLHKVLVYTVEIGIITAIISGLGFIVGNKFGDILGQKSHFLGAALLIFISINTLI
;
A
#
# COMPACT_ATOMS: atom_id res chain seq x y z
N MET A 1 -25.50 5.55 3.40
CA MET A 1 -24.46 5.37 2.37
C MET A 1 -25.01 4.51 1.25
N SER A 2 -24.89 4.95 0.00
CA SER A 2 -25.17 4.12 -1.18
C SER A 2 -24.04 3.11 -1.36
N THR A 3 -24.32 1.89 -1.83
CA THR A 3 -23.29 0.90 -2.17
C THR A 3 -22.28 1.43 -3.19
N ILE A 4 -22.72 2.31 -4.09
CA ILE A 4 -21.86 3.00 -5.06
C ILE A 4 -20.82 3.89 -4.36
N ALA A 5 -21.19 4.57 -3.26
CA ALA A 5 -20.25 5.41 -2.53
C ALA A 5 -19.16 4.57 -1.86
N VAL A 6 -19.52 3.40 -1.33
CA VAL A 6 -18.58 2.45 -0.71
C VAL A 6 -17.59 1.92 -1.76
N LEU A 7 -18.09 1.53 -2.93
CA LEU A 7 -17.27 1.09 -4.05
C LEU A 7 -16.25 2.17 -4.48
N ILE A 8 -16.70 3.43 -4.60
CA ILE A 8 -15.83 4.55 -4.95
C ILE A 8 -14.77 4.77 -3.86
N THR A 9 -15.14 4.72 -2.58
CA THR A 9 -14.17 4.85 -1.48
C THR A 9 -13.16 3.71 -1.47
N ALA A 10 -13.59 2.47 -1.72
CA ALA A 10 -12.71 1.32 -1.78
C ALA A 10 -11.71 1.43 -2.95
N LEU A 11 -12.17 1.90 -4.11
CA LEU A 11 -11.30 2.19 -5.25
C LEU A 11 -10.28 3.28 -4.94
N ALA A 12 -10.71 4.38 -4.29
CA ALA A 12 -9.83 5.47 -3.91
C ALA A 12 -8.75 5.01 -2.93
N LEU A 13 -9.12 4.28 -1.86
CA LEU A 13 -8.19 3.72 -0.88
C LEU A 13 -7.23 2.70 -1.49
N ALA A 14 -7.68 1.96 -2.50
CA ALA A 14 -6.84 0.98 -3.18
C ALA A 14 -5.74 1.61 -4.04
N MET A 15 -5.80 2.91 -4.37
CA MET A 15 -4.81 3.56 -5.24
C MET A 15 -3.41 3.64 -4.63
N ASP A 16 -3.30 3.87 -3.32
CA ASP A 16 -2.00 3.91 -2.64
C ASP A 16 -1.37 2.51 -2.58
N ALA A 17 -2.17 1.50 -2.25
CA ALA A 17 -1.76 0.10 -2.29
C ALA A 17 -1.38 -0.34 -3.71
N MET A 18 -2.10 0.12 -4.74
CA MET A 18 -1.78 -0.13 -6.15
C MET A 18 -0.41 0.43 -6.50
N SER A 19 -0.15 1.68 -6.14
CA SER A 19 1.09 2.37 -6.48
C SER A 19 2.31 1.67 -5.87
N LEU A 20 2.20 1.23 -4.60
CA LEU A 20 3.21 0.41 -3.95
C LEU A 20 3.35 -0.99 -4.55
N SER A 21 2.25 -1.61 -4.97
CA SER A 21 2.28 -2.93 -5.60
C SER A 21 2.95 -2.90 -6.98
N ILE A 22 2.72 -1.85 -7.79
CA ILE A 22 3.42 -1.62 -9.06
C ILE A 22 4.90 -1.51 -8.81
N TYR A 23 5.28 -0.68 -7.84
CA TYR A 23 6.66 -0.53 -7.42
C TYR A 23 7.31 -1.86 -7.04
N GLN A 24 6.66 -2.67 -6.18
CA GLN A 24 7.19 -3.96 -5.78
C GLN A 24 7.23 -4.96 -6.94
N GLY A 25 6.30 -4.86 -7.90
CA GLY A 25 6.32 -5.63 -9.13
C GLY A 25 7.55 -5.32 -9.98
N ILE A 26 7.88 -4.02 -10.15
CA ILE A 26 9.05 -3.56 -10.91
C ILE A 26 10.36 -4.07 -10.27
N ALA A 27 10.42 -4.13 -8.94
CA ALA A 27 11.59 -4.56 -8.19
C ALA A 27 11.71 -6.09 -7.98
N SER A 28 10.70 -6.89 -8.38
CA SER A 28 10.66 -8.33 -8.12
C SER A 28 11.39 -9.17 -9.18
N THR A 29 12.17 -10.16 -8.74
CA THR A 29 12.81 -11.16 -9.61
C THR A 29 11.87 -12.29 -10.04
N GLU A 30 12.22 -13.00 -11.12
CA GLU A 30 11.43 -14.15 -11.61
C GLU A 30 11.14 -15.20 -10.54
N ASN A 31 12.13 -15.55 -9.72
CA ASN A 31 11.98 -16.56 -8.66
C ASN A 31 11.04 -16.12 -7.53
N GLN A 32 10.92 -14.81 -7.29
CA GLN A 32 10.16 -14.27 -6.15
C GLN A 32 8.75 -13.81 -6.51
N ARG A 33 8.42 -13.67 -7.81
CA ARG A 33 7.12 -13.16 -8.31
C ARG A 33 5.90 -13.75 -7.62
N LYS A 34 5.81 -15.08 -7.60
CA LYS A 34 4.63 -15.78 -7.05
C LYS A 34 4.49 -15.53 -5.55
N GLN A 35 5.59 -15.56 -4.82
CA GLN A 35 5.59 -15.33 -3.38
C GLN A 35 5.25 -13.87 -3.05
N ASN A 36 5.86 -12.92 -3.75
CA ASN A 36 5.66 -11.49 -3.55
C ASN A 36 4.23 -11.06 -3.90
N PHE A 37 3.67 -11.61 -4.98
CA PHE A 37 2.27 -11.39 -5.36
C PHE A 37 1.31 -11.81 -4.24
N ILE A 38 1.46 -13.02 -3.70
CA ILE A 38 0.63 -13.51 -2.60
C ILE A 38 0.80 -12.66 -1.35
N LYS A 39 2.04 -12.35 -0.98
CA LYS A 39 2.35 -11.49 0.18
C LYS A 39 1.67 -10.13 0.06
N ILE A 40 1.79 -9.45 -1.08
CA ILE A 40 1.24 -8.11 -1.30
C ILE A 40 -0.28 -8.09 -1.21
N ILE A 41 -0.95 -9.02 -1.91
CA ILE A 41 -2.42 -9.08 -1.94
C ILE A 41 -2.97 -9.36 -0.55
N LEU A 42 -2.37 -10.32 0.17
CA LEU A 42 -2.78 -10.65 1.53
C LEU A 42 -2.50 -9.50 2.48
N THR A 43 -1.30 -8.92 2.44
CA THR A 43 -0.93 -7.80 3.31
C THR A 43 -1.85 -6.61 3.07
N PHE A 44 -1.91 -6.05 1.86
CA PHE A 44 -2.73 -4.85 1.64
C PHE A 44 -4.22 -5.12 1.81
N GLY A 45 -4.74 -6.27 1.38
CA GLY A 45 -6.15 -6.62 1.60
C GLY A 45 -6.51 -6.73 3.08
N ILE A 46 -5.69 -7.45 3.87
CA ILE A 46 -5.93 -7.64 5.31
C ILE A 46 -5.75 -6.32 6.06
N PHE A 47 -4.70 -5.55 5.78
CA PHE A 47 -4.45 -4.28 6.47
C PHE A 47 -5.54 -3.25 6.19
N GLN A 48 -6.02 -3.12 4.95
CA GLN A 48 -7.11 -2.19 4.65
C GLN A 48 -8.43 -2.61 5.30
N PHE A 49 -8.77 -3.91 5.27
CA PHE A 49 -9.93 -4.44 5.99
C PHE A 49 -9.82 -4.18 7.51
N ALA A 50 -8.70 -4.55 8.10
CA ALA A 50 -8.48 -4.47 9.54
C ALA A 50 -8.48 -3.02 10.02
N MET A 51 -7.82 -2.11 9.32
CA MET A 51 -7.80 -0.69 9.67
C MET A 51 -9.17 -0.04 9.52
N ALA A 52 -9.91 -0.32 8.45
CA ALA A 52 -11.27 0.20 8.30
C ALA A 52 -12.21 -0.32 9.41
N LEU A 53 -12.06 -1.60 9.80
CA LEU A 53 -12.82 -2.18 10.90
C LEU A 53 -12.42 -1.56 12.25
N VAL A 54 -11.13 -1.49 12.56
CA VAL A 54 -10.62 -0.85 13.79
C VAL A 54 -11.10 0.59 13.86
N GLY A 55 -11.05 1.34 12.77
CA GLY A 55 -11.56 2.72 12.70
C GLY A 55 -13.03 2.79 13.06
N SER A 56 -13.86 1.92 12.49
CA SER A 56 -15.29 1.89 12.78
C SER A 56 -15.61 1.57 14.24
N LEU A 57 -14.80 0.74 14.90
CA LEU A 57 -14.98 0.35 16.31
C LEU A 57 -14.41 1.38 17.31
N SER A 58 -13.42 2.19 16.90
CA SER A 58 -12.70 3.10 17.79
C SER A 58 -13.47 4.39 18.15
N GLY A 59 -14.55 4.69 17.43
CA GLY A 59 -15.34 5.91 17.63
C GLY A 59 -14.59 7.21 17.33
N SER A 60 -15.22 8.37 17.58
CA SER A 60 -14.72 9.67 17.09
C SER A 60 -13.53 10.26 17.86
N LEU A 61 -13.07 9.65 18.96
CA LEU A 61 -12.04 10.21 19.85
C LEU A 61 -10.66 10.35 19.21
N PHE A 62 -10.32 9.51 18.23
CA PHE A 62 -8.98 9.47 17.63
C PHE A 62 -8.88 10.14 16.25
N VAL A 63 -10.01 10.56 15.67
CA VAL A 63 -10.07 11.12 14.31
C VAL A 63 -9.13 12.31 14.16
N HIS A 64 -9.15 13.25 15.11
CA HIS A 64 -8.43 14.50 14.98
C HIS A 64 -6.90 14.31 15.02
N TYR A 65 -6.40 13.47 15.94
CA TYR A 65 -4.98 13.20 16.05
C TYR A 65 -4.45 12.37 14.87
N ILE A 66 -5.16 11.30 14.48
CA ILE A 66 -4.73 10.43 13.37
C ILE A 66 -4.78 11.19 12.04
N SER A 67 -5.81 12.01 11.83
CA SER A 67 -5.96 12.82 10.61
C SER A 67 -4.80 13.80 10.43
N LEU A 68 -4.29 14.39 11.51
CA LEU A 68 -3.20 15.36 11.44
C LEU A 68 -1.85 14.71 11.15
N TYR A 69 -1.57 13.52 11.71
CA TYR A 69 -0.25 12.89 11.61
C TYR A 69 -0.13 11.84 10.51
N SER A 70 -1.23 11.23 10.05
CA SER A 70 -1.20 10.14 9.05
C SER A 70 -0.41 10.49 7.79
N LYS A 71 -0.67 11.66 7.19
CA LYS A 71 0.04 12.14 6.01
C LYS A 71 1.54 12.26 6.22
N TYR A 72 1.97 12.84 7.34
CA TYR A 72 3.39 13.00 7.66
C TYR A 72 4.09 11.67 7.92
N ILE A 73 3.40 10.72 8.58
CA ILE A 73 3.91 9.38 8.85
C ILE A 73 4.11 8.61 7.55
N SER A 74 3.10 8.58 6.68
CA SER A 74 3.18 7.89 5.38
C SER A 74 4.24 8.51 4.48
N PHE A 75 4.32 9.85 4.43
CA PHE A 75 5.40 10.56 3.72
C PHE A 75 6.79 10.13 4.20
N ALA A 76 7.04 10.15 5.51
CA ALA A 76 8.34 9.80 6.07
C ALA A 76 8.74 8.35 5.75
N ILE A 77 7.79 7.41 5.86
CA ILE A 77 8.00 6.00 5.57
C ILE A 77 8.32 5.78 4.08
N PHE A 78 7.52 6.34 3.18
CA PHE A 78 7.71 6.15 1.73
C PHE A 78 8.96 6.86 1.22
N LEU A 79 9.26 8.06 1.72
CA LEU A 79 10.48 8.77 1.37
C LEU A 79 11.71 8.00 1.84
N PHE A 80 11.71 7.52 3.09
CA PHE A 80 12.82 6.73 3.63
C PHE A 80 13.06 5.46 2.81
N LEU A 81 12.00 4.71 2.51
CA LEU A 81 12.08 3.49 1.71
C LEU A 81 12.56 3.79 0.28
N GLY A 82 12.11 4.91 -0.31
CA GLY A 82 12.48 5.32 -1.67
C GLY A 82 13.95 5.74 -1.77
N LEU A 83 14.45 6.45 -0.76
CA LEU A 83 15.85 6.85 -0.68
C LEU A 83 16.79 5.65 -0.45
N MET A 84 16.39 4.69 0.39
CA MET A 84 17.16 3.45 0.57
C MET A 84 17.33 2.70 -0.75
N MET A 85 16.25 2.56 -1.52
CA MET A 85 16.27 1.91 -2.83
C MET A 85 17.12 2.68 -3.86
N LEU A 86 16.99 4.00 -3.88
CA LEU A 86 17.77 4.85 -4.78
C LEU A 86 19.27 4.69 -4.49
N LYS A 87 19.64 4.63 -3.20
CA LYS A 87 21.02 4.41 -2.76
C LYS A 87 21.55 3.05 -3.23
N GLU A 88 20.75 2.00 -3.15
CA GLU A 88 21.15 0.66 -3.63
C GLU A 88 21.24 0.61 -5.16
N ALA A 89 20.28 1.22 -5.87
CA ALA A 89 20.30 1.31 -7.34
C ALA A 89 21.51 2.09 -7.90
N LEU A 90 22.10 2.99 -7.10
CA LEU A 90 23.30 3.75 -7.45
C LEU A 90 24.61 3.02 -7.14
N LYS A 91 24.60 1.97 -6.31
CA LYS A 91 25.77 1.12 -6.08
C LYS A 91 25.93 0.17 -7.29
N LYS A 92 27.00 0.40 -8.06
CA LYS A 92 27.36 -0.35 -9.29
C LYS A 92 27.98 -1.73 -9.06
N GLU A 93 28.18 -2.16 -7.82
CA GLU A 93 28.73 -3.50 -7.53
C GLU A 93 27.65 -4.56 -7.78
N GLU A 94 28.08 -5.75 -8.22
CA GLU A 94 27.20 -6.90 -8.48
C GLU A 94 26.15 -7.00 -7.37
N MET A 95 24.90 -6.69 -7.72
CA MET A 95 23.80 -6.75 -6.78
C MET A 95 23.64 -8.21 -6.36
N GLU A 96 24.30 -8.60 -5.27
CA GLU A 96 23.74 -9.62 -4.39
C GLU A 96 22.37 -9.10 -4.01
N TYR A 97 21.36 -9.69 -4.64
CA TYR A 97 19.96 -9.47 -4.37
C TYR A 97 19.71 -9.72 -2.88
N ASP A 98 19.86 -8.70 -2.06
CA ASP A 98 19.56 -8.83 -0.64
C ASP A 98 18.03 -8.95 -0.57
N GLU A 99 17.56 -10.17 -0.27
CA GLU A 99 16.14 -10.56 -0.16
C GLU A 99 15.33 -9.67 0.82
N LYS A 100 16.01 -8.76 1.52
CA LYS A 100 15.48 -7.85 2.54
C LYS A 100 14.44 -6.86 2.05
N TYR A 101 14.39 -6.52 0.76
CA TYR A 101 13.48 -5.47 0.26
C TYR A 101 11.99 -5.85 0.33
N LEU A 102 11.69 -7.14 0.41
CA LEU A 102 10.36 -7.71 0.67
C LEU A 102 10.34 -8.60 1.91
N ASP A 103 11.20 -8.29 2.90
CA ASP A 103 11.03 -8.86 4.23
C ASP A 103 9.62 -8.50 4.74
N ILE A 104 9.02 -9.44 5.45
CA ILE A 104 7.67 -9.33 6.02
C ILE A 104 7.54 -8.06 6.86
N LYS A 105 8.64 -7.63 7.51
CA LYS A 105 8.69 -6.35 8.25
C LYS A 105 8.39 -5.14 7.37
N THR A 106 9.04 -5.04 6.21
CA THR A 106 8.86 -3.93 5.27
C THR A 106 7.43 -3.92 4.73
N LEU A 107 6.89 -5.09 4.38
CA LEU A 107 5.50 -5.26 3.95
C LEU A 107 4.50 -4.82 5.02
N ILE A 108 4.72 -5.19 6.28
CA ILE A 108 3.88 -4.77 7.40
C ILE A 108 3.92 -3.26 7.56
N ILE A 109 5.11 -2.65 7.52
CA ILE A 109 5.28 -1.19 7.65
C ILE A 109 4.55 -0.47 6.51
N MET A 110 4.73 -0.93 5.26
CA MET A 110 4.02 -0.39 4.09
C MET A 110 2.50 -0.55 4.24
N GLY A 111 2.04 -1.72 4.66
CA GLY A 111 0.62 -2.01 4.87
C GLY A 111 -0.01 -1.12 5.94
N VAL A 112 0.68 -0.86 7.04
CA VAL A 112 0.24 0.10 8.06
C VAL A 112 0.16 1.50 7.46
N ALA A 113 1.24 1.96 6.81
CA ALA A 113 1.33 3.31 6.26
C ALA A 113 0.21 3.61 5.24
N THR A 114 -0.04 2.70 4.29
CA THR A 114 -1.10 2.88 3.29
C THR A 114 -2.51 2.73 3.83
N SER A 115 -2.68 2.10 4.99
CA SER A 115 -4.00 1.80 5.54
C SER A 115 -4.46 2.80 6.60
N LEU A 116 -3.66 3.84 6.85
CA LEU A 116 -4.06 4.96 7.73
C LEU A 116 -5.26 5.73 7.15
N ASP A 117 -5.38 5.84 5.84
CA ASP A 117 -6.55 6.47 5.21
C ASP A 117 -7.81 5.63 5.38
N ALA A 118 -7.70 4.30 5.28
CA ALA A 118 -8.83 3.42 5.55
C ALA A 118 -9.26 3.43 7.01
N LEU A 119 -8.31 3.64 7.93
CA LEU A 119 -8.63 3.87 9.35
C LEU A 119 -9.52 5.12 9.49
N LEU A 120 -9.16 6.22 8.84
CA LEU A 120 -9.94 7.46 8.85
C LEU A 120 -11.32 7.29 8.23
N VAL A 121 -11.40 6.62 7.07
CA VAL A 121 -12.68 6.27 6.44
C VAL A 121 -13.51 5.38 7.36
N GLY A 122 -12.89 4.40 8.01
CA GLY A 122 -13.53 3.51 8.98
C GLY A 122 -14.19 4.26 10.13
N LEU A 123 -13.53 5.30 10.66
CA LEU A 123 -14.11 6.14 11.73
C LEU A 123 -15.43 6.79 11.30
N THR A 124 -15.60 7.14 10.02
CA THR A 124 -16.87 7.68 9.49
C THR A 124 -17.99 6.64 9.46
N TYR A 125 -17.65 5.35 9.46
CA TYR A 125 -18.61 4.25 9.48
C TYR A 125 -19.04 3.85 10.90
N SER A 126 -18.45 4.44 11.95
CA SER A 126 -18.78 4.13 13.35
C SER A 126 -20.25 4.35 13.73
N ILE A 127 -20.97 5.22 12.99
CA ILE A 127 -22.40 5.49 13.19
C ILE A 127 -23.31 4.48 12.48
N LEU A 128 -22.76 3.57 11.67
CA LEU A 128 -23.53 2.58 10.92
C LEU A 128 -23.77 1.31 11.75
N PRO A 129 -24.83 0.55 11.43
CA PRO A 129 -25.03 -0.77 12.03
C PRO A 129 -23.86 -1.71 11.76
N LEU A 130 -23.47 -2.52 12.75
CA LEU A 130 -22.31 -3.43 12.68
C LEU A 130 -22.34 -4.36 11.45
N HIS A 131 -23.52 -4.84 11.05
CA HIS A 131 -23.64 -5.69 9.86
C HIS A 131 -23.26 -4.96 8.56
N LYS A 132 -23.55 -3.65 8.45
CA LYS A 132 -23.15 -2.85 7.27
C LYS A 132 -21.67 -2.53 7.29
N VAL A 133 -21.15 -2.23 8.48
CA VAL A 133 -19.72 -1.98 8.69
C VAL A 133 -18.90 -3.17 8.21
N LEU A 134 -19.24 -4.39 8.65
CA LEU A 134 -18.53 -5.60 8.23
C LEU A 134 -18.57 -5.81 6.71
N VAL A 135 -19.72 -5.59 6.07
CA VAL A 135 -19.82 -5.72 4.61
C VAL A 135 -18.90 -4.71 3.92
N TYR A 136 -18.91 -3.45 4.35
CA TYR A 136 -18.12 -2.39 3.71
C TYR A 136 -16.61 -2.56 3.94
N THR A 137 -16.19 -2.96 5.12
CA THR A 137 -14.75 -3.18 5.40
C THR A 137 -14.23 -4.38 4.62
N VAL A 138 -15.01 -5.46 4.51
CA VAL A 138 -14.66 -6.63 3.69
C VAL A 138 -14.56 -6.25 2.22
N GLU A 139 -15.52 -5.46 1.71
CA GLU A 139 -15.51 -4.96 0.34
C GLU A 139 -14.25 -4.13 0.05
N ILE A 140 -13.86 -3.22 0.95
CA ILE A 140 -12.61 -2.45 0.86
C ILE A 140 -11.39 -3.37 0.79
N GLY A 141 -11.30 -4.38 1.67
CA GLY A 141 -10.20 -5.34 1.69
C GLY A 141 -10.09 -6.15 0.39
N ILE A 142 -11.22 -6.65 -0.13
CA ILE A 142 -11.28 -7.44 -1.36
C ILE A 142 -10.88 -6.58 -2.58
N ILE A 143 -11.44 -5.37 -2.69
CA ILE A 143 -11.12 -4.47 -3.80
C ILE A 143 -9.64 -4.11 -3.77
N THR A 144 -9.10 -3.78 -2.60
CA THR A 144 -7.66 -3.50 -2.45
C THR A 144 -6.81 -4.71 -2.84
N ALA A 145 -7.18 -5.92 -2.42
CA ALA A 145 -6.49 -7.14 -2.80
C ALA A 145 -6.46 -7.33 -4.33
N ILE A 146 -7.58 -7.11 -5.02
CA ILE A 146 -7.66 -7.21 -6.49
C ILE A 146 -6.80 -6.14 -7.17
N ILE A 147 -6.98 -4.88 -6.77
CA ILE A 147 -6.31 -3.73 -7.39
C ILE A 147 -4.79 -3.77 -7.15
N SER A 148 -4.34 -4.14 -5.95
CA SER A 148 -2.92 -4.34 -5.66
C SER A 148 -2.33 -5.54 -6.41
N GLY A 149 -3.09 -6.62 -6.58
CA GLY A 149 -2.67 -7.73 -7.44
C GLY A 149 -2.47 -7.29 -8.90
N LEU A 150 -3.42 -6.54 -9.46
CA LEU A 150 -3.32 -5.98 -10.80
C LEU A 150 -2.12 -5.03 -10.92
N GLY A 151 -1.92 -4.16 -9.93
CA GLY A 151 -0.78 -3.27 -9.87
C GLY A 151 0.55 -4.03 -9.87
N PHE A 152 0.67 -5.08 -9.08
CA PHE A 152 1.86 -5.93 -9.08
C PHE A 152 2.13 -6.58 -10.45
N ILE A 153 1.10 -7.14 -11.10
CA ILE A 153 1.24 -7.77 -12.43
C ILE A 153 1.73 -6.75 -13.45
N VAL A 154 1.15 -5.55 -13.45
CA VAL A 154 1.55 -4.45 -14.31
C VAL A 154 3.00 -4.06 -14.05
N GLY A 155 3.36 -3.83 -12.77
CA GLY A 155 4.72 -3.49 -12.37
C GLY A 155 5.74 -4.55 -12.77
N ASN A 156 5.40 -5.83 -12.59
CA ASN A 156 6.26 -6.95 -12.97
C ASN A 156 6.56 -6.97 -14.47
N LYS A 157 5.54 -6.73 -15.30
CA LYS A 157 5.70 -6.64 -16.75
C LYS A 157 6.59 -5.46 -17.16
N PHE A 158 6.49 -4.33 -16.47
CA PHE A 158 7.40 -3.20 -16.68
C PHE A 158 8.84 -3.53 -16.23
N GLY A 159 9.00 -4.24 -15.11
CA GLY A 159 10.31 -4.70 -14.62
C GLY A 159 11.04 -5.58 -15.65
N ASP A 160 10.33 -6.52 -16.27
CA ASP A 160 10.87 -7.38 -17.34
C ASP A 160 11.40 -6.60 -18.55
N ILE A 161 10.69 -5.52 -18.93
CA ILE A 161 11.03 -4.72 -20.11
C ILE A 161 12.25 -3.82 -19.82
N LEU A 162 12.39 -3.34 -18.59
CA LEU A 162 13.36 -2.30 -18.21
C LEU A 162 14.69 -2.86 -17.65
N GLY A 163 14.73 -4.14 -17.27
CA GLY A 163 15.94 -4.80 -16.75
C GLY A 163 16.54 -4.03 -15.56
N GLN A 164 17.86 -3.83 -15.51
CA GLN A 164 18.51 -3.11 -14.39
C GLN A 164 18.00 -1.66 -14.17
N LYS A 165 17.39 -1.02 -15.18
CA LYS A 165 16.82 0.34 -15.03
C LYS A 165 15.53 0.34 -14.21
N SER A 166 14.92 -0.82 -14.01
CA SER A 166 13.68 -0.99 -13.22
C SER A 166 13.85 -0.46 -11.79
N HIS A 167 15.02 -0.68 -11.17
CA HIS A 167 15.30 -0.26 -9.79
C HIS A 167 15.28 1.26 -9.61
N PHE A 168 15.89 2.00 -10.54
CA PHE A 168 15.86 3.46 -10.52
C PHE A 168 14.43 3.99 -10.71
N LEU A 169 13.67 3.34 -11.59
CA LEU A 169 12.28 3.70 -11.87
C LEU A 169 11.37 3.41 -10.67
N GLY A 170 11.57 2.29 -9.98
CA GLY A 170 10.88 1.97 -8.74
C GLY A 170 11.19 2.99 -7.64
N ALA A 171 12.47 3.30 -7.41
CA ALA A 171 12.86 4.30 -6.41
C ALA A 171 12.29 5.69 -6.73
N ALA A 172 12.36 6.12 -7.99
CA ALA A 172 11.79 7.39 -8.44
C ALA A 172 10.27 7.43 -8.26
N LEU A 173 9.56 6.34 -8.58
CA LEU A 173 8.12 6.21 -8.38
C LEU A 173 7.76 6.32 -6.89
N LEU A 174 8.51 5.67 -6.01
CA LEU A 174 8.24 5.70 -4.57
C LEU A 174 8.47 7.08 -3.96
N ILE A 175 9.54 7.77 -4.38
CA ILE A 175 9.79 9.17 -4.00
C ILE A 175 8.66 10.06 -4.52
N PHE A 176 8.21 9.85 -5.76
CA PHE A 176 7.07 10.59 -6.32
C PHE A 176 5.78 10.37 -5.51
N ILE A 177 5.45 9.13 -5.16
CA ILE A 177 4.30 8.78 -4.31
C ILE A 177 4.43 9.49 -2.96
N SER A 178 5.60 9.45 -2.32
CA SER A 178 5.81 10.12 -1.03
C SER A 178 5.48 11.62 -1.10
N ILE A 179 6.00 12.32 -2.11
CA ILE A 179 5.75 13.75 -2.29
C ILE A 179 4.25 14.01 -2.52
N ASN A 180 3.59 13.16 -3.30
CA ASN A 180 2.15 13.27 -3.54
C ASN A 180 1.32 13.11 -2.26
N THR A 181 1.67 12.14 -1.40
CA THR A 181 1.01 11.91 -0.10
C THR A 181 1.11 13.12 0.86
N LEU A 182 2.14 13.97 0.70
CA LEU A 182 2.33 15.16 1.52
C LEU A 182 1.46 16.35 1.10
N ILE A 183 1.11 16.44 -0.19
CA ILE A 183 0.31 17.53 -0.78
C ILE A 183 -1.18 17.33 -0.48
#